data_AF-F4Q632-F1
#
_entry.id   AF-F4Q632-F1
#
_cell.length_a   1.000
_cell.length_b   1.000
_cell.length_c   1.000
_cell.angle_alpha   90.00
_cell.angle_beta   90.00
_cell.angle_gamma   90.00
#
_symmetry.space_group_name_H-M   'P 1'
#
loop_
_entity.id
_entity.type
_entity.pdbx_description
1 polymer ?
#
loop_
_entity_poly.entity_id
_entity_poly.type
_entity_poly.pdbx_seq_one_letter_code
_entity_poly.pdbx_strand_id
1 'polypeptide(L)'
;MIKYLDFKRLMFNRIGFNGIGKITFDHLPEILESFSNKVPYNNFHFFENHIKGTARNDLIDKILIQGTGGLSYQLNGLMFYFLKESGFDVNLISCRLKILKQWTKESIHLSLILNDRGKRYMVEVGTGSLLPQKPVLLVENHKDCNSSVIENQIGVKFRFHGNNNLFGHQYLLESKKPESEKWEPLLSTDMLYRKDIAGAIRESHEYSLDMDLTIIFI
;
A
#
# COMPACT_ATOMS: atom_id res chain seq x y z
N MET A 1 3.17 24.88 3.74
CA MET A 1 3.36 23.42 3.95
C MET A 1 2.30 22.95 4.94
N ILE A 2 1.54 21.89 4.63
CA ILE A 2 0.49 21.37 5.52
C ILE A 2 1.16 20.70 6.72
N LYS A 3 0.89 21.22 7.94
CA LYS A 3 1.45 20.68 9.19
C LYS A 3 0.84 19.31 9.50
N TYR A 4 1.55 18.50 10.27
CA TYR A 4 1.10 17.14 10.64
C TYR A 4 -0.31 17.13 11.28
N LEU A 5 -0.60 18.06 12.20
CA LEU A 5 -1.90 18.06 12.89
C LEU A 5 -3.06 18.30 11.92
N ASP A 6 -2.86 19.17 10.92
CA ASP A 6 -3.84 19.41 9.85
C ASP A 6 -3.95 18.20 8.92
N PHE A 7 -2.81 17.60 8.54
CA PHE A 7 -2.79 16.37 7.73
C PHE A 7 -3.54 15.23 8.43
N LYS A 8 -3.28 15.00 9.73
CA LYS A 8 -3.99 13.99 10.52
C LYS A 8 -5.49 14.25 10.54
N ARG A 9 -5.92 15.50 10.76
CA ARG A 9 -7.34 15.87 10.73
C ARG A 9 -7.97 15.60 9.35
N LEU A 10 -7.30 15.98 8.27
CA LEU A 10 -7.76 15.73 6.90
C LEU A 10 -7.88 14.23 6.62
N MET A 11 -6.88 13.43 7.01
CA MET A 11 -6.90 11.97 6.88
C MET A 11 -8.09 11.36 7.63
N PHE A 12 -8.25 11.69 8.91
CA PHE A 12 -9.33 11.19 9.76
C PHE A 12 -10.71 11.55 9.20
N ASN A 13 -10.89 12.80 8.78
CA ASN A 13 -12.13 13.24 8.14
C ASN A 13 -12.39 12.48 6.83
N ARG A 14 -11.37 12.27 6.00
CA ARG A 14 -11.51 11.60 4.69
C ARG A 14 -11.97 10.15 4.83
N ILE A 15 -11.48 9.46 5.86
CA ILE A 15 -11.77 8.04 6.08
C ILE A 15 -12.89 7.81 7.12
N GLY A 16 -13.36 8.86 7.80
CA GLY A 16 -14.38 8.76 8.85
C GLY A 16 -13.89 8.17 10.17
N PHE A 17 -12.59 8.27 10.47
CA PHE A 17 -12.00 7.73 11.69
C PHE A 17 -12.11 8.72 12.86
N ASN A 18 -12.80 8.31 13.93
CA ASN A 18 -13.12 9.17 15.08
C ASN A 18 -12.09 9.10 16.22
N GLY A 19 -10.80 8.96 15.89
CA GLY A 19 -9.73 8.88 16.88
C GLY A 19 -9.34 10.24 17.47
N ILE A 20 -9.13 10.28 18.79
CA ILE A 20 -8.58 11.45 19.50
C ILE A 20 -7.19 11.08 20.01
N GLY A 21 -6.17 11.88 19.67
CA GLY A 21 -4.83 11.74 20.24
C GLY A 21 -3.81 11.05 19.32
N LYS A 22 -2.93 10.24 19.94
CA LYS A 22 -1.80 9.56 19.28
C LYS A 22 -2.27 8.23 18.70
N ILE A 23 -1.88 7.96 17.46
CA ILE A 23 -2.15 6.68 16.79
C ILE A 23 -1.14 5.64 17.29
N THR A 24 -1.64 4.45 17.57
CA THR A 24 -0.85 3.27 17.96
C THR A 24 -1.08 2.13 16.98
N PHE A 25 -0.25 1.09 17.05
CA PHE A 25 -0.37 -0.09 16.18
C PHE A 25 -1.79 -0.69 16.18
N ASP A 26 -2.46 -0.70 17.33
CA ASP A 26 -3.79 -1.30 17.49
C ASP A 26 -4.88 -0.57 16.71
N HIS A 27 -4.64 0.69 16.32
CA HIS A 27 -5.57 1.46 15.48
C HIS A 27 -5.41 1.17 13.98
N LEU A 28 -4.30 0.52 13.56
CA LEU A 28 -4.00 0.32 12.14
C LEU A 28 -5.07 -0.50 11.40
N PRO A 29 -5.64 -1.59 11.95
CA PRO A 29 -6.75 -2.29 11.31
C PRO A 29 -7.91 -1.37 10.93
N GLU A 30 -8.40 -0.56 11.87
CA GLU A 30 -9.54 0.34 11.63
C GLU A 30 -9.19 1.44 10.61
N ILE A 31 -7.98 2.00 10.69
CA ILE A 31 -7.51 3.02 9.74
C ILE A 31 -7.39 2.45 8.33
N LEU A 32 -6.80 1.27 8.17
CA LEU A 32 -6.56 0.65 6.86
C LEU A 32 -7.86 0.17 6.22
N GLU A 33 -8.75 -0.42 7.00
CA GLU A 33 -10.10 -0.77 6.57
C GLU A 33 -10.87 0.48 6.12
N SER A 34 -10.94 1.51 6.97
CA SER A 34 -11.63 2.77 6.67
C SER A 34 -11.05 3.45 5.43
N PHE A 35 -9.72 3.45 5.28
CA PHE A 35 -9.06 3.98 4.08
C PHE A 35 -9.47 3.22 2.83
N SER A 36 -9.41 1.88 2.86
CA SER A 36 -9.81 1.04 1.73
C SER A 36 -11.28 1.22 1.31
N ASN A 37 -12.16 1.50 2.27
CA ASN A 37 -13.58 1.69 2.04
C ASN A 37 -13.93 3.08 1.49
N LYS A 38 -13.07 4.09 1.72
CA LYS A 38 -13.38 5.50 1.40
C LYS A 38 -12.53 6.09 0.30
N VAL A 39 -11.31 5.59 0.11
CA VAL A 39 -10.34 6.12 -0.86
C VAL A 39 -10.23 5.16 -2.04
N PRO A 40 -10.75 5.52 -3.22
CA PRO A 40 -10.76 4.63 -4.37
C PRO A 40 -9.37 4.46 -4.98
N TYR A 41 -9.13 3.29 -5.55
CA TYR A 41 -8.02 3.09 -6.48
C TYR A 41 -8.45 3.51 -7.89
N ASN A 42 -7.74 4.45 -8.52
CA ASN A 42 -8.04 4.89 -9.89
C ASN A 42 -6.85 5.59 -10.56
N ASN A 43 -6.98 5.78 -11.87
CA ASN A 43 -6.01 6.42 -12.74
C ASN A 43 -6.54 7.71 -13.39
N PHE A 44 -7.59 8.33 -12.81
CA PHE A 44 -8.30 9.45 -13.44
C PHE A 44 -7.41 10.68 -13.68
N HIS A 45 -6.33 10.81 -12.90
CA HIS A 45 -5.35 11.87 -13.03
C HIS A 45 -4.63 11.91 -14.39
N PHE A 46 -4.60 10.82 -15.16
CA PHE A 46 -4.04 10.84 -16.52
C PHE A 46 -4.93 11.59 -17.52
N PHE A 47 -6.22 11.75 -17.20
CA PHE A 47 -7.18 12.47 -18.05
C PHE A 47 -7.39 13.92 -17.58
N GLU A 48 -6.79 14.31 -16.46
CA GLU A 48 -6.79 15.68 -15.97
C GLU A 48 -5.64 16.45 -16.63
N ASN A 49 -5.90 17.66 -17.13
CA ASN A 49 -4.89 18.55 -17.74
C ASN A 49 -3.80 19.04 -16.76
N HIS A 50 -3.71 18.44 -15.57
CA HIS A 50 -2.81 18.80 -14.50
C HIS A 50 -2.08 17.56 -13.99
N ILE A 51 -1.03 17.17 -14.70
CA ILE A 51 -0.01 16.21 -14.23
C ILE A 51 0.85 16.89 -13.17
N LYS A 52 0.28 17.13 -11.99
CA LYS A 52 1.03 17.59 -10.82
C LYS A 52 0.45 16.89 -9.60
N GLY A 53 1.19 15.92 -9.07
CA GLY A 53 0.83 15.41 -7.75
C GLY A 53 1.61 14.22 -7.22
N THR A 54 2.94 14.30 -7.21
CA THR A 54 3.80 13.31 -6.55
C THR A 54 4.43 13.84 -5.26
N ALA A 55 4.38 15.16 -5.03
CA ALA A 55 4.85 15.73 -3.78
C ALA A 55 3.82 15.50 -2.66
N ARG A 56 4.31 15.42 -1.42
CA ARG A 56 3.47 15.19 -0.22
C ARG A 56 2.23 16.08 -0.15
N ASN A 57 2.38 17.40 -0.33
CA ASN A 57 1.24 18.32 -0.20
C ASN A 57 0.23 18.12 -1.34
N ASP A 58 0.69 17.75 -2.53
CA ASP A 58 -0.20 17.48 -3.66
C ASP A 58 -0.98 16.18 -3.44
N LEU A 59 -0.35 15.15 -2.85
CA LEU A 59 -1.03 13.92 -2.45
C LEU A 59 -2.13 14.20 -1.41
N ILE A 60 -1.83 15.05 -0.41
CA ILE A 60 -2.80 15.47 0.60
C ILE A 60 -3.96 16.22 -0.06
N ASP A 61 -3.66 17.20 -0.89
CA ASP A 61 -4.67 18.01 -1.57
C ASP A 61 -5.59 17.14 -2.43
N LYS A 62 -5.00 16.33 -3.32
CA LYS A 62 -5.75 15.47 -4.24
C LYS A 62 -6.60 14.42 -3.52
N ILE A 63 -5.98 13.61 -2.66
CA ILE A 63 -6.65 12.43 -2.09
C ILE A 63 -7.57 12.81 -0.92
N LEU A 64 -7.14 13.75 -0.07
CA LEU A 64 -7.86 14.08 1.17
C LEU A 64 -8.79 15.28 1.03
N ILE A 65 -8.38 16.34 0.31
CA ILE A 65 -9.16 17.58 0.20
C ILE A 65 -10.13 17.50 -0.99
N GLN A 66 -9.63 17.21 -2.19
CA GLN A 66 -10.46 17.04 -3.38
C GLN A 66 -11.24 15.73 -3.37
N GLY A 67 -10.88 14.80 -2.48
CA GLY A 67 -11.63 13.56 -2.25
C GLY A 67 -11.50 12.54 -3.38
N THR A 68 -10.45 12.63 -4.21
CA THR A 68 -10.23 11.68 -5.30
C THR A 68 -9.71 10.35 -4.75
N GLY A 69 -9.08 9.57 -5.63
CA GLY A 69 -8.24 8.42 -5.31
C GLY A 69 -6.86 8.56 -5.90
N GLY A 70 -6.24 7.43 -6.24
CA GLY A 70 -4.98 7.40 -6.97
C GLY A 70 -4.47 5.99 -7.22
N LEU A 71 -3.27 5.90 -7.80
CA LEU A 71 -2.53 4.65 -8.00
C LEU A 71 -1.66 4.29 -6.79
N SER A 72 -1.07 3.10 -6.81
CA SER A 72 -0.32 2.54 -5.67
C SER A 72 0.75 3.48 -5.13
N TYR A 73 1.52 4.17 -5.99
CA TYR A 73 2.53 5.13 -5.55
C TYR A 73 1.97 6.37 -4.84
N GLN A 74 0.75 6.79 -5.19
CA GLN A 74 0.08 7.91 -4.54
C GLN A 74 -0.53 7.47 -3.21
N LEU A 75 -1.20 6.33 -3.19
CA LEU A 75 -1.90 5.82 -2.01
C LEU A 75 -0.91 5.34 -0.95
N ASN A 76 0.04 4.48 -1.31
CA ASN A 76 1.09 4.03 -0.38
C ASN A 76 2.06 5.17 -0.04
N GLY A 77 2.31 6.11 -0.96
CA GLY A 77 3.07 7.33 -0.66
C GLY A 77 2.40 8.23 0.39
N LEU A 78 1.10 8.48 0.25
CA LEU A 78 0.31 9.23 1.24
C LEU A 78 0.31 8.50 2.59
N MET A 79 0.06 7.19 2.59
CA MET A 79 0.06 6.37 3.80
C MET A 79 1.43 6.34 4.48
N PHE A 80 2.52 6.30 3.72
CA PHE A 80 3.89 6.44 4.24
C PHE A 80 4.04 7.74 5.02
N TYR A 81 3.72 8.89 4.42
CA TYR A 81 3.87 10.19 5.09
C TYR A 81 3.00 10.25 6.35
N PHE A 82 1.78 9.74 6.28
CA PHE A 82 0.85 9.72 7.41
C PHE A 82 1.39 8.91 8.60
N LEU A 83 1.84 7.68 8.34
CA LEU A 83 2.39 6.80 9.38
C LEU A 83 3.72 7.33 9.92
N LYS A 84 4.60 7.83 9.05
CA LYS A 84 5.90 8.37 9.46
C LYS A 84 5.74 9.57 10.38
N GLU A 85 4.88 10.52 10.04
CA GLU A 85 4.62 11.70 10.88
C GLU A 85 3.81 11.37 12.14
N SER A 86 3.08 10.25 12.14
CA SER A 86 2.44 9.70 13.35
C SER A 86 3.42 9.00 14.29
N GLY A 87 4.71 8.92 13.92
CA GLY A 87 5.79 8.41 14.76
C GLY A 87 6.05 6.91 14.62
N PHE A 88 5.51 6.26 13.58
CA PHE A 88 5.82 4.86 13.30
C PHE A 88 7.19 4.71 12.62
N ASP A 89 7.87 3.60 12.92
CA ASP A 89 9.02 3.16 12.12
C ASP A 89 8.53 2.46 10.85
N VAL A 90 8.27 3.25 9.83
CA VAL A 90 7.80 2.79 8.52
C VAL A 90 8.81 3.16 7.42
N ASN A 91 8.95 2.26 6.46
CA ASN A 91 9.82 2.40 5.30
C ASN A 91 9.02 2.11 4.02
N LEU A 92 9.27 2.88 2.97
CA LEU A 92 8.74 2.64 1.64
C LEU A 92 9.65 1.65 0.92
N ILE A 93 9.06 0.66 0.23
CA ILE A 93 9.79 -0.36 -0.53
C ILE A 93 9.27 -0.45 -1.95
N SER A 94 10.12 -0.92 -2.86
CA SER A 94 9.71 -1.33 -4.21
C SER A 94 9.24 -2.79 -4.25
N CYS A 95 8.22 -3.05 -5.05
CA CYS A 95 7.61 -4.36 -5.24
C CYS A 95 7.30 -4.57 -6.72
N ARG A 96 7.22 -5.85 -7.13
CA ARG A 96 6.47 -6.22 -8.33
C ARG A 96 5.05 -6.56 -7.94
N LEU A 97 4.09 -6.06 -8.69
CA LEU A 97 2.69 -6.43 -8.60
C LEU A 97 2.38 -7.49 -9.65
N LYS A 98 1.63 -8.52 -9.27
CA LYS A 98 1.12 -9.49 -10.23
C LYS A 98 -0.20 -9.01 -10.81
N ILE A 99 -0.21 -8.71 -12.10
CA ILE A 99 -1.39 -8.29 -12.85
C ILE A 99 -1.70 -9.38 -13.88
N LEU A 100 -2.90 -9.96 -13.80
CA LEU A 100 -3.30 -11.12 -14.59
C LEU A 100 -2.29 -12.28 -14.43
N LYS A 101 -1.46 -12.52 -15.45
CA LYS A 101 -0.42 -13.58 -15.46
C LYS A 101 1.00 -13.03 -15.52
N GLN A 102 1.18 -11.72 -15.45
CA GLN A 102 2.47 -11.07 -15.63
C GLN A 102 2.85 -10.25 -14.40
N TRP A 103 4.15 -10.14 -14.15
CA TRP A 103 4.69 -9.28 -13.11
C TRP A 103 5.00 -7.91 -13.71
N THR A 104 4.68 -6.84 -12.99
CA THR A 104 5.15 -5.50 -13.34
C THR A 104 6.67 -5.41 -13.18
N LYS A 105 7.28 -4.35 -13.73
CA LYS A 105 8.61 -3.91 -13.28
C LYS A 105 8.55 -3.56 -11.80
N GLU A 106 9.67 -3.75 -11.11
CA GLU A 106 9.79 -3.52 -9.66
C GLU A 106 9.68 -2.04 -9.26
N SER A 107 10.02 -1.13 -10.17
CA SER A 107 9.92 0.31 -9.94
C SER A 107 8.48 0.84 -9.97
N ILE A 108 7.51 0.04 -10.42
CA ILE A 108 6.12 0.48 -10.61
C ILE A 108 5.34 0.43 -9.30
N HIS A 109 5.40 -0.66 -8.54
CA HIS A 109 4.60 -0.78 -7.32
C HIS A 109 5.41 -0.41 -6.09
N LEU A 110 4.85 0.48 -5.26
CA LEU A 110 5.41 0.81 -3.96
C LEU A 110 4.54 0.22 -2.87
N SER A 111 5.15 -0.24 -1.79
CA SER A 111 4.45 -0.73 -0.59
C SER A 111 5.20 -0.31 0.67
N LEU A 112 4.66 -0.63 1.85
CA LEU A 112 5.23 -0.19 3.13
C LEU A 112 5.64 -1.38 3.99
N ILE A 113 6.80 -1.25 4.63
CA ILE A 113 7.22 -2.12 5.73
C ILE A 113 7.23 -1.31 7.02
N LEU A 114 6.42 -1.75 7.97
CA LEU A 114 6.32 -1.18 9.31
C LEU A 114 7.01 -2.11 10.31
N ASN A 115 7.90 -1.54 11.12
CA ASN A 115 8.55 -2.24 12.22
C ASN A 115 7.82 -1.93 13.53
N ASP A 116 7.36 -2.96 14.24
CA ASP A 116 6.80 -2.82 15.59
C ASP A 116 7.32 -3.97 16.47
N ARG A 117 7.93 -3.62 17.62
CA ARG A 117 8.42 -4.59 18.63
C ARG A 117 9.28 -5.73 18.05
N GLY A 118 10.19 -5.40 17.14
CA GLY A 118 11.10 -6.36 16.50
C GLY A 118 10.46 -7.23 15.40
N LYS A 119 9.21 -6.96 15.04
CA LYS A 119 8.49 -7.64 13.96
C LYS A 119 8.28 -6.71 12.77
N ARG A 120 8.25 -7.30 11.58
CA ARG A 120 8.05 -6.59 10.30
C ARG A 120 6.66 -6.89 9.75
N TYR A 121 5.94 -5.85 9.35
CA TYR A 121 4.60 -5.94 8.80
C TYR A 121 4.55 -5.24 7.46
N MET A 122 3.93 -5.87 6.47
CA MET A 122 3.53 -5.18 5.25
C MET A 122 2.27 -4.38 5.52
N VAL A 123 2.28 -3.10 5.13
CA VAL A 123 1.09 -2.24 5.13
C VAL A 123 0.83 -1.84 3.68
N GLU A 124 -0.34 -2.23 3.15
CA GLU A 124 -0.66 -2.13 1.73
C GLU A 124 -2.05 -1.51 1.55
N VAL A 125 -2.11 -0.39 0.81
CA VAL A 125 -3.35 0.35 0.50
C VAL A 125 -3.52 0.67 -1.00
N GLY A 126 -2.73 0.03 -1.86
CA GLY A 126 -2.57 0.36 -3.28
C GLY A 126 -2.65 -0.83 -4.24
N THR A 127 -3.10 -2.02 -3.82
CA THR A 127 -3.28 -3.21 -4.69
C THR A 127 -4.67 -3.32 -5.32
N GLY A 128 -5.37 -2.19 -5.50
CA GLY A 128 -6.71 -2.15 -6.10
C GLY A 128 -7.74 -2.88 -5.24
N SER A 129 -8.40 -3.90 -5.80
CA SER A 129 -9.46 -4.66 -5.13
C SER A 129 -8.98 -5.68 -4.09
N LEU A 130 -7.68 -6.02 -4.07
CA LEU A 130 -7.12 -7.03 -3.15
C LEU A 130 -6.34 -6.39 -2.02
N LEU A 131 -7.05 -5.77 -1.07
CA LEU A 131 -6.46 -5.08 0.07
C LEU A 131 -6.53 -5.92 1.36
N PRO A 132 -5.42 -6.05 2.12
CA PRO A 132 -5.43 -6.82 3.36
C PRO A 132 -6.22 -6.15 4.50
N GLN A 133 -6.39 -4.83 4.48
CA GLN A 133 -7.08 -4.01 5.49
C GLN A 133 -6.47 -4.07 6.91
N LYS A 134 -5.36 -4.79 7.10
CA LYS A 134 -4.63 -4.91 8.37
C LYS A 134 -3.13 -5.08 8.05
N PRO A 135 -2.22 -4.73 8.97
CA PRO A 135 -0.80 -5.03 8.80
C PRO A 135 -0.57 -6.54 8.68
N VAL A 136 0.14 -7.00 7.65
CA VAL A 136 0.41 -8.42 7.40
C VAL A 136 1.78 -8.79 7.96
N LEU A 137 1.84 -9.64 8.97
CA LEU A 137 3.10 -10.06 9.59
C LEU A 137 3.96 -10.85 8.60
N LEU A 138 5.22 -10.45 8.47
CA LEU A 138 6.24 -11.23 7.78
C LEU A 138 6.60 -12.49 8.56
N VAL A 139 6.53 -13.63 7.89
CA VAL A 139 7.09 -14.91 8.38
C VAL A 139 8.24 -15.32 7.48
N GLU A 140 9.48 -15.30 8.00
CA GLU A 140 10.69 -15.58 7.22
C GLU A 140 10.65 -16.94 6.52
N ASN A 141 10.22 -17.97 7.24
CA ASN A 141 10.15 -19.34 6.71
C ASN A 141 8.78 -19.59 6.08
N HIS A 142 8.76 -19.85 4.77
CA HIS A 142 7.53 -20.20 4.07
C HIS A 142 6.74 -21.35 4.74
N LYS A 143 7.41 -22.32 5.37
CA LYS A 143 6.73 -23.45 6.02
C LYS A 143 5.81 -23.02 7.17
N ASP A 144 6.11 -21.88 7.79
CA ASP A 144 5.39 -21.36 8.95
C ASP A 144 4.36 -20.28 8.55
N CYS A 145 4.22 -19.98 7.26
CA CYS A 145 3.44 -18.84 6.76
C CYS A 145 1.94 -18.88 7.10
N ASN A 146 1.39 -20.05 7.41
CA ASN A 146 -0.01 -20.18 7.82
C ASN A 146 -0.28 -19.59 9.21
N SER A 147 0.76 -19.37 10.02
CA SER A 147 0.64 -18.75 11.35
C SER A 147 0.31 -17.26 11.32
N SER A 148 0.54 -16.57 10.20
CA SER A 148 0.32 -15.13 10.03
C SER A 148 -0.84 -14.78 9.11
N VAL A 149 -1.70 -15.76 8.78
CA VAL A 149 -2.84 -15.53 7.89
C VAL A 149 -3.80 -14.53 8.53
N ILE A 150 -4.11 -13.48 7.79
CA ILE A 150 -5.17 -12.54 8.14
C ILE A 150 -6.30 -12.63 7.11
N GLU A 151 -7.50 -12.19 7.51
CA GLU A 151 -8.67 -12.11 6.65
C GLU A 151 -9.24 -10.70 6.70
N ASN A 152 -9.57 -10.18 5.51
CA ASN A 152 -10.21 -8.88 5.35
C ASN A 152 -11.74 -9.00 5.46
N GLN A 153 -12.47 -7.88 5.42
CA GLN A 153 -13.92 -7.86 5.66
C GLN A 153 -14.77 -8.64 4.62
N ILE A 154 -14.21 -8.92 3.44
CA ILE A 154 -14.88 -9.66 2.35
C ILE A 154 -14.42 -11.12 2.27
N GLY A 155 -13.67 -11.62 3.26
CA GLY A 155 -13.24 -13.01 3.36
C GLY A 155 -11.98 -13.37 2.58
N VAL A 156 -11.30 -12.39 1.96
CA VAL A 156 -10.03 -12.65 1.28
C VAL A 156 -8.94 -12.78 2.34
N LYS A 157 -8.19 -13.88 2.26
CA LYS A 157 -7.09 -14.20 3.16
C LYS A 157 -5.76 -13.73 2.58
N PHE A 158 -4.86 -13.29 3.44
CA PHE A 158 -3.53 -12.80 3.06
C PHE A 158 -2.45 -13.41 3.96
N ARG A 159 -1.27 -13.63 3.40
CA ARG A 159 -0.06 -14.01 4.15
C ARG A 159 1.18 -13.40 3.50
N PHE A 160 2.14 -12.97 4.31
CA PHE A 160 3.40 -12.39 3.87
C PHE A 160 4.55 -13.23 4.41
N HIS A 161 5.40 -13.77 3.53
CA HIS A 161 6.45 -14.69 3.94
C HIS A 161 7.68 -14.65 3.04
N GLY A 162 8.79 -15.21 3.52
CA GLY A 162 9.97 -15.49 2.70
C GLY A 162 9.63 -16.50 1.60
N ASN A 163 10.23 -16.31 0.43
CA ASN A 163 10.02 -17.08 -0.78
C ASN A 163 11.13 -18.13 -0.93
N ASN A 164 10.77 -19.34 -1.34
CA ASN A 164 11.74 -20.37 -1.71
C ASN A 164 12.22 -20.19 -3.17
N ASN A 165 12.51 -18.95 -3.59
CA ASN A 165 13.00 -18.57 -4.94
C ASN A 165 12.07 -18.88 -6.14
N LEU A 166 10.77 -19.11 -5.95
CA LEU A 166 9.85 -19.50 -7.05
C LEU A 166 9.40 -18.32 -7.95
N PHE A 167 9.63 -17.08 -7.53
CA PHE A 167 9.11 -15.87 -8.20
C PHE A 167 10.14 -14.73 -8.32
N GLY A 168 11.43 -15.07 -8.24
CA GLY A 168 12.55 -14.15 -8.47
C GLY A 168 12.95 -13.27 -7.28
N HIS A 169 12.03 -12.90 -6.39
CA HIS A 169 12.33 -12.11 -5.18
C HIS A 169 12.22 -12.92 -3.88
N GLN A 170 12.90 -12.45 -2.83
CA GLN A 170 13.02 -13.08 -1.52
C GLN A 170 11.73 -13.15 -0.72
N TYR A 171 10.74 -12.28 -0.95
CA TYR A 171 9.52 -12.25 -0.16
C TYR A 171 8.28 -12.17 -1.05
N LEU A 172 7.17 -12.75 -0.57
CA LEU A 172 5.91 -12.84 -1.28
C LEU A 172 4.74 -12.45 -0.37
N LEU A 173 3.89 -11.56 -0.86
CA LEU A 173 2.52 -11.40 -0.35
C LEU A 173 1.61 -12.24 -1.23
N GLU A 174 0.88 -13.15 -0.62
CA GLU A 174 -0.13 -13.97 -1.30
C GLU A 174 -1.52 -13.61 -0.81
N SER A 175 -2.51 -13.84 -1.68
CA SER A 175 -3.92 -13.73 -1.37
C SER A 175 -4.64 -15.03 -1.69
N LYS A 176 -5.74 -15.31 -0.99
CA LYS A 176 -6.64 -16.42 -1.28
C LYS A 176 -8.08 -15.94 -1.16
N LYS A 177 -8.80 -15.98 -2.28
CA LYS A 177 -10.21 -15.58 -2.35
C LYS A 177 -11.10 -16.61 -1.62
N PRO A 178 -12.26 -16.20 -1.05
CA PRO A 178 -13.15 -17.10 -0.30
C PRO A 178 -13.51 -18.38 -1.06
N GLU A 179 -13.75 -18.28 -2.36
CA GLU A 179 -14.16 -19.35 -3.26
C GLU A 179 -12.99 -20.20 -3.80
N SER A 180 -11.74 -19.85 -3.47
CA SER A 180 -10.53 -20.52 -3.96
C SER A 180 -9.82 -21.30 -2.87
N GLU A 181 -9.40 -22.51 -3.19
CA GLU A 181 -8.48 -23.29 -2.35
C GLU A 181 -7.00 -22.94 -2.59
N LYS A 182 -6.70 -22.17 -3.64
CA LYS A 182 -5.33 -21.85 -4.04
C LYS A 182 -4.91 -20.47 -3.56
N TRP A 183 -3.72 -20.40 -2.97
CA TRP A 183 -3.00 -19.15 -2.76
C TRP A 183 -2.45 -18.64 -4.08
N GLU A 184 -2.63 -17.34 -4.32
CA GLU A 184 -2.10 -16.66 -5.50
C GLU A 184 -1.16 -15.54 -5.07
N PRO A 185 0.03 -15.43 -5.69
CA PRO A 185 0.94 -14.35 -5.40
C PRO A 185 0.38 -13.01 -5.89
N LEU A 186 0.44 -12.01 -5.01
CA LEU A 186 -0.04 -10.66 -5.27
C LEU A 186 1.14 -9.69 -5.42
N LEU A 187 2.07 -9.69 -4.47
CA LEU A 187 3.29 -8.88 -4.52
C LEU A 187 4.53 -9.74 -4.33
N SER A 188 5.64 -9.33 -4.94
CA SER A 188 6.97 -9.88 -4.66
C SER A 188 8.00 -8.76 -4.46
N THR A 189 8.92 -8.92 -3.53
CA THR A 189 9.90 -7.86 -3.18
C THR A 189 11.16 -8.45 -2.55
N ASP A 190 12.30 -7.79 -2.78
CA ASP A 190 13.56 -8.02 -2.06
C ASP A 190 13.72 -7.06 -0.85
N MET A 191 12.65 -6.37 -0.46
CA MET A 191 12.65 -5.31 0.57
C MET A 191 13.64 -4.18 0.27
N LEU A 192 13.70 -3.76 -0.98
CA LEU A 192 14.51 -2.62 -1.40
C LEU A 192 13.95 -1.31 -0.82
N TYR A 193 14.49 -0.88 0.32
CA TYR A 193 14.09 0.34 1.01
C TYR A 193 14.44 1.59 0.21
N ARG A 194 13.43 2.44 -0.04
CA ARG A 194 13.56 3.70 -0.76
C ARG A 194 13.95 4.81 0.22
N LYS A 195 15.14 5.37 0.07
CA LYS A 195 15.61 6.50 0.90
C LYS A 195 15.04 7.83 0.44
N ASP A 196 15.04 8.08 -0.88
CA ASP A 196 14.36 9.23 -1.48
C ASP A 196 12.90 8.87 -1.76
N ILE A 197 12.02 9.23 -0.83
CA ILE A 197 10.59 8.92 -0.89
C ILE A 197 9.92 9.69 -2.03
N ALA A 198 10.18 10.99 -2.13
CA ALA A 198 9.59 11.82 -3.19
C ALA A 198 10.10 11.39 -4.57
N GLY A 199 11.39 11.06 -4.69
CA GLY A 199 11.98 10.48 -5.90
C GLY A 199 11.34 9.16 -6.28
N ALA A 200 11.11 8.24 -5.32
CA ALA A 200 10.47 6.96 -5.60
C ALA A 200 9.03 7.10 -6.11
N ILE A 201 8.24 8.00 -5.51
CA ILE A 201 6.86 8.28 -5.95
C ILE A 201 6.87 8.86 -7.37
N ARG A 202 7.81 9.77 -7.66
CA ARG A 202 7.97 10.37 -9.00
C ARG A 202 8.43 9.35 -10.05
N GLU A 203 9.41 8.51 -9.73
CA GLU A 203 9.89 7.46 -10.63
C GLU A 203 8.76 6.48 -10.97
N SER A 204 8.00 6.03 -9.98
CA SER A 204 6.84 5.16 -10.21
C SER A 204 5.75 5.86 -11.05
N HIS A 205 5.51 7.15 -10.81
CA HIS A 205 4.62 7.96 -11.65
C HIS A 205 5.09 7.99 -13.11
N GLU A 206 6.37 8.29 -13.35
CA GLU A 206 6.95 8.32 -14.70
C GLU A 206 6.79 6.96 -15.40
N TYR A 207 7.10 5.85 -14.73
CA TYR A 207 6.87 4.52 -15.29
C TYR A 207 5.39 4.21 -15.57
N SER A 208 4.48 4.76 -14.76
CA SER A 208 3.05 4.55 -14.96
C SER A 208 2.48 5.29 -16.18
N LEU A 209 3.15 6.36 -16.64
CA LEU A 209 2.80 7.07 -17.89
C LEU A 209 3.14 6.24 -19.13
N ASP A 210 4.20 5.44 -19.05
CA ASP A 210 4.66 4.57 -20.15
C ASP A 210 3.91 3.22 -20.20
N MET A 211 3.08 2.94 -19.19
CA MET A 211 2.26 1.72 -19.16
C MET A 211 1.03 1.89 -20.05
N ASP A 212 0.68 0.81 -20.77
CA ASP A 212 -0.61 0.72 -21.44
C ASP A 212 -1.72 0.86 -20.39
N LEU A 213 -2.48 1.96 -20.47
CA LEU A 213 -3.52 2.32 -19.51
C LEU A 213 -4.59 1.23 -19.39
N THR A 214 -4.74 0.36 -20.40
CA THR A 214 -5.67 -0.78 -20.38
C THR A 214 -5.33 -1.82 -19.29
N ILE A 215 -4.08 -1.87 -18.82
CA ILE A 215 -3.60 -2.80 -17.77
C ILE A 215 -3.92 -2.25 -16.36
N ILE A 216 -4.20 -0.95 -16.24
CA ILE A 216 -4.36 -0.25 -14.96
C ILE A 216 -5.83 -0.28 -14.44
N PHE A 217 -6.79 -0.77 -15.24
CA PHE A 217 -8.23 -0.78 -14.92
C PHE A 217 -8.73 -2.00 -14.09
N ILE A 218 -7.88 -2.65 -13.29
CA ILE A 218 -8.29 -3.82 -12.47
C ILE A 218 -8.56 -3.44 -11.01
#